data_AF-A0A944BZH2-F1
#
_entry.id   AF-A0A944BZH2-F1
#
_cell.length_a   1.000
_cell.length_b   1.000
_cell.length_c   1.000
_cell.angle_alpha   90.00
_cell.angle_beta   90.00
_cell.angle_gamma   90.00
#
_symmetry.space_group_name_H-M   'P 1'
#
loop_
_entity.id
_entity.type
_entity.pdbx_description
1 polymer ?
#
loop_
_entity_poly.entity_id
_entity_poly.type
_entity_poly.pdbx_seq_one_letter_code
_entity_poly.pdbx_strand_id
1 'polypeptide(L)'
;MSEKKFKWVAVISTLPVLMWPVLLLHLDQMDTAIERFLMLGMPVFALLCGYLANYAYKERPEVAWILIGLAWLSYVCFAILGL
;
A
#
# COMPACT_ATOMS: atom_id res chain seq x y z
N MET A 1 -3.41 15.03 -15.92
CA MET A 1 -3.48 13.56 -16.15
C MET A 1 -4.96 13.16 -16.17
N SER A 2 -5.39 12.27 -17.07
CA SER A 2 -6.82 11.88 -17.16
C SER A 2 -7.22 11.00 -15.96
N GLU A 3 -8.43 11.16 -15.41
CA GLU A 3 -8.97 10.33 -14.31
C GLU A 3 -8.81 8.83 -14.58
N LYS A 4 -8.98 8.39 -15.83
CA LYS A 4 -8.75 7.00 -16.23
C LYS A 4 -7.30 6.56 -15.96
N LYS A 5 -6.32 7.40 -16.27
CA LYS A 5 -4.90 7.10 -16.05
C LYS A 5 -4.58 7.05 -14.56
N PHE A 6 -5.17 7.94 -13.75
CA PHE A 6 -4.97 7.93 -12.30
C PHE A 6 -5.54 6.66 -11.65
N LYS A 7 -6.72 6.21 -12.08
CA LYS A 7 -7.31 4.94 -11.61
C LYS A 7 -6.37 3.75 -11.84
N TRP A 8 -5.74 3.69 -13.01
CA TRP A 8 -4.73 2.66 -13.30
C TRP A 8 -3.52 2.76 -12.38
N VAL A 9 -3.01 3.98 -12.13
CA VAL A 9 -1.90 4.19 -11.19
C VAL A 9 -2.28 3.75 -9.78
N ALA A 10 -3.49 4.05 -9.31
CA ALA A 10 -3.97 3.64 -8.00
C ALA A 10 -4.09 2.11 -7.89
N VAL A 11 -4.67 1.45 -8.91
CA VAL A 11 -4.76 -0.03 -8.94
C VAL A 11 -3.38 -0.66 -8.97
N ILE A 12 -2.47 -0.17 -9.82
CA ILE A 12 -1.09 -0.66 -9.88
C ILE A 12 -0.38 -0.45 -8.54
N SER A 13 -0.64 0.66 -7.85
CA SER A 13 -0.06 0.93 -6.53
C SER A 13 -0.61 0.04 -5.41
N THR A 14 -1.71 -0.68 -5.64
CA THR A 14 -2.20 -1.72 -4.72
C THR A 14 -1.62 -3.10 -5.02
N LEU A 15 -1.10 -3.37 -6.22
CA LEU A 15 -0.53 -4.68 -6.58
C LEU A 15 0.60 -5.16 -5.66
N PRO A 16 1.53 -4.31 -5.18
CA PRO A 16 2.60 -4.74 -4.27
C PRO A 16 2.06 -5.41 -3.01
N VAL A 17 0.86 -5.05 -2.56
CA VAL A 17 0.25 -5.66 -1.37
C VAL A 17 -0.16 -7.12 -1.59
N LEU A 18 -0.33 -7.56 -2.83
CA LEU A 18 -0.57 -8.97 -3.15
C LEU A 18 0.71 -9.81 -2.98
N MET A 19 1.88 -9.18 -3.08
CA MET A 19 3.17 -9.82 -2.83
C MET A 19 3.55 -9.82 -1.34
N TRP A 20 2.76 -9.14 -0.50
CA TRP A 20 2.96 -9.03 0.95
C TRP A 20 3.08 -10.38 1.69
N PRO A 21 2.20 -11.38 1.48
CA PRO A 21 2.35 -12.68 2.13
C PRO A 21 3.66 -13.39 1.76
N VAL A 22 4.19 -13.18 0.54
CA VAL A 22 5.45 -13.78 0.10
C VAL A 22 6.66 -13.11 0.78
N LEU A 23 6.58 -11.80 1.01
CA LEU A 23 7.57 -11.04 1.79
C LEU A 23 7.62 -11.51 3.25
N LEU A 24 6.46 -11.76 3.86
CA LEU A 24 6.36 -12.25 5.25
C LEU A 24 6.94 -13.66 5.44
N LEU A 25 6.89 -14.53 4.42
CA LEU A 25 7.53 -15.85 4.49
C LEU A 25 9.06 -15.82 4.65
N HIS A 26 9.71 -14.68 4.36
CA HIS A 26 11.15 -14.51 4.52
C HIS A 26 11.54 -13.94 5.90
N LEU A 27 10.57 -13.59 6.74
CA LEU A 27 10.79 -12.99 8.05
C LEU A 27 10.79 -14.08 9.12
N ASP A 28 11.96 -14.69 9.30
CA ASP A 28 12.19 -15.88 10.14
C ASP A 28 12.02 -15.64 11.67
N GLN A 29 11.78 -14.40 12.13
CA GLN A 29 11.90 -14.04 13.56
C GLN A 29 10.84 -13.07 14.15
N MET A 30 9.67 -12.89 13.53
CA MET A 30 8.63 -12.00 14.07
C MET A 30 7.66 -12.73 15.01
N ASP A 31 7.33 -12.09 16.13
CA ASP A 31 6.35 -12.58 17.11
C ASP A 31 4.99 -12.82 16.42
N THR A 32 4.44 -14.04 16.52
CA THR A 32 3.28 -14.50 15.71
C THR A 32 2.04 -13.59 15.77
N ALA A 33 1.86 -12.80 16.83
CA ALA A 33 0.78 -11.84 16.94
C ALA A 33 0.99 -10.58 16.07
N ILE A 34 2.22 -10.09 15.99
CA ILE A 34 2.61 -8.92 15.19
C ILE A 34 2.57 -9.27 13.71
N GLU A 35 3.05 -10.46 13.34
CA GLU A 35 3.01 -10.98 11.98
C GLU A 35 1.56 -11.05 11.45
N ARG A 36 0.63 -11.62 12.24
CA ARG A 36 -0.80 -11.69 11.88
C ARG A 36 -1.44 -10.31 11.72
N PHE A 37 -1.07 -9.36 12.59
CA PHE A 37 -1.55 -7.98 12.49
C PHE A 37 -1.04 -7.30 11.21
N LEU A 38 0.24 -7.47 10.87
CA LEU A 38 0.85 -6.93 9.66
C LEU A 38 0.29 -7.55 8.38
N MET A 39 0.04 -8.86 8.40
CA MET A 39 -0.49 -9.61 7.26
C MET A 39 -1.90 -9.13 6.87
N LEU A 40 -2.72 -8.71 7.85
CA LEU A 40 -4.05 -8.15 7.62
C LEU A 40 -4.05 -6.62 7.50
N GLY A 41 -3.22 -5.94 8.28
CA GLY A 41 -3.19 -4.48 8.37
C GLY A 41 -2.70 -3.83 7.08
N MET A 42 -1.69 -4.40 6.44
CA MET A 42 -1.12 -3.80 5.23
C MET A 42 -2.03 -3.87 4.01
N PRO A 43 -2.70 -5.01 3.70
CA PRO A 43 -3.74 -5.06 2.67
C PRO A 43 -4.85 -4.03 2.88
N VAL A 44 -5.34 -3.92 4.12
CA VAL A 44 -6.40 -2.96 4.47
C VAL A 44 -5.91 -1.53 4.27
N PHE A 45 -4.70 -1.20 4.72
CA PHE A 45 -4.08 0.10 4.53
C PHE A 45 -3.91 0.46 3.05
N ALA A 46 -3.36 -0.45 2.24
CA ALA A 46 -3.17 -0.26 0.80
C ALA A 46 -4.50 -0.02 0.06
N LEU A 47 -5.53 -0.81 0.38
CA LEU A 47 -6.86 -0.66 -0.22
C LEU A 47 -7.51 0.67 0.18
N LEU A 48 -7.38 1.08 1.45
CA LEU A 48 -7.89 2.37 1.92
C LEU A 48 -7.16 3.53 1.25
N CYS A 49 -5.83 3.49 1.14
CA CYS A 49 -5.05 4.50 0.43
C CYS A 49 -5.46 4.57 -1.05
N GLY A 50 -5.62 3.44 -1.74
CA GLY A 50 -6.06 3.39 -3.13
C GLY A 50 -7.50 3.92 -3.32
N TYR A 51 -8.40 3.60 -2.40
CA TYR A 51 -9.78 4.09 -2.41
C TYR A 51 -9.86 5.59 -2.15
N LEU A 52 -9.25 6.08 -1.07
CA LEU A 52 -9.21 7.51 -0.75
C LEU A 52 -8.48 8.31 -1.82
N ALA A 53 -7.40 7.79 -2.39
CA ALA A 53 -6.68 8.48 -3.45
C ALA A 53 -7.58 8.66 -4.69
N ASN A 54 -8.34 7.62 -5.08
CA ASN A 54 -9.30 7.73 -6.18
C ASN A 54 -10.42 8.72 -5.90
N TYR A 55 -10.94 8.72 -4.67
CA TYR A 55 -11.99 9.67 -4.27
C TYR A 55 -11.46 11.11 -4.25
N ALA A 56 -10.31 11.32 -3.61
CA ALA A 56 -9.69 12.63 -3.45
C ALA A 56 -9.17 13.20 -4.77
N TYR A 57 -8.81 12.38 -5.77
CA TYR A 57 -8.22 12.87 -7.02
C TYR A 57 -9.10 13.89 -7.76
N LYS A 58 -10.43 13.74 -7.66
CA LYS A 58 -11.39 14.60 -8.35
C LYS A 58 -11.47 16.01 -7.76
N GLU A 59 -11.27 16.14 -6.45
CA GLU A 59 -11.38 17.43 -5.73
C GLU A 59 -10.02 18.01 -5.33
N ARG A 60 -9.06 17.15 -4.98
CA ARG A 60 -7.74 17.46 -4.42
C ARG A 60 -6.68 16.48 -4.94
N PRO A 61 -6.21 16.65 -6.18
CA PRO A 61 -5.22 15.75 -6.78
C PRO A 61 -3.90 15.68 -6.01
N GLU A 62 -3.54 16.74 -5.26
CA GLU A 62 -2.35 16.78 -4.41
C GLU A 62 -2.43 15.74 -3.28
N VAL A 63 -3.59 15.64 -2.62
CA VAL A 63 -3.84 14.68 -1.53
C VAL A 63 -3.80 13.25 -2.06
N ALA A 64 -4.35 13.03 -3.25
CA ALA A 64 -4.35 11.72 -3.89
C ALA A 64 -2.92 11.22 -4.18
N TRP A 65 -2.04 12.10 -4.65
CA TRP A 65 -0.63 11.77 -4.85
C TRP A 65 0.13 11.54 -3.55
N ILE A 66 -0.16 12.32 -2.50
CA ILE A 66 0.43 12.10 -1.16
C ILE A 66 0.05 10.71 -0.64
N LEU A 67 -1.22 10.30 -0.78
CA LEU A 67 -1.69 8.97 -0.35
C LEU A 67 -0.99 7.83 -1.10
N ILE A 68 -0.82 7.96 -2.42
CA ILE A 68 -0.05 7.00 -3.22
C ILE A 68 1.41 6.96 -2.76
N GLY A 69 2.02 8.14 -2.58
CA GLY A 69 3.39 8.26 -2.09
C GLY A 69 3.58 7.61 -0.74
N LEU A 70 2.64 7.81 0.19
CA LEU A 70 2.68 7.23 1.53
C LEU A 70 2.59 5.70 1.48
N ALA A 71 1.69 5.15 0.66
CA ALA A 71 1.58 3.70 0.47
C ALA A 71 2.89 3.09 -0.07
N TRP A 72 3.50 3.72 -1.07
CA TRP A 72 4.79 3.30 -1.61
C TRP A 72 5.92 3.42 -0.59
N LEU A 73 5.94 4.50 0.20
CA LEU A 73 6.93 4.71 1.23
C LEU A 73 6.83 3.62 2.31
N SER A 74 5.61 3.23 2.69
CA SER A 74 5.38 2.08 3.56
C SER A 74 5.89 0.78 2.94
N TYR A 75 5.61 0.50 1.66
CA TYR A 75 6.14 -0.71 1.00
C TYR A 75 7.66 -0.74 0.97
N VAL A 76 8.31 0.38 0.62
CA VAL A 76 9.77 0.50 0.58
C VAL A 76 10.37 0.34 1.97
N CYS A 77 9.74 0.92 2.99
CA CYS A 77 10.17 0.77 4.38
C CYS A 77 10.22 -0.71 4.78
N PHE A 78 9.16 -1.47 4.50
CA PHE A 78 9.11 -2.90 4.79
C PHE A 78 10.08 -3.71 3.93
N ALA A 79 10.15 -3.44 2.63
CA ALA A 79 11.02 -4.17 1.71
C ALA A 79 12.52 -3.96 2.01
N ILE A 80 12.91 -2.77 2.47
CA ILE A 80 14.30 -2.45 2.81
C ILE A 80 14.65 -2.84 4.24
N LEU A 81 13.76 -2.56 5.20
CA LEU A 81 14.05 -2.80 6.61
C LEU A 81 13.88 -4.27 7.02
N GLY A 82 13.23 -5.10 6.20
CA GLY A 82 13.02 -6.51 6.54
C GLY A 82 12.36 -6.67 7.91
N LEU A 83 11.34 -5.86 8.18
CA LEU A 83 10.41 -6.02 9.31
C LEU A 83 9.24 -6.90 8.91
#